data_AF-A0A381R996-F1
#
_entry.id   AF-A0A381R996-F1
#
_cell.length_a   1.000
_cell.length_b   1.000
_cell.length_c   1.000
_cell.angle_alpha   90.00
_cell.angle_beta   90.00
_cell.angle_gamma   90.00
#
_symmetry.space_group_name_H-M   'P 1'
#
loop_
_entity.id
_entity.type
_entity.pdbx_description
1 polymer ?
#
loop_
_entity_poly.entity_id
_entity_poly.type
_entity_poly.pdbx_seq_one_letter_code
_entity_poly.pdbx_strand_id
1 'polypeptide(L)'
;MRDDSLIYQVNGPARIELITRYPSPEKSKKSQSFSYQLVVDNEEPIIINHRYKLHKSIRSVQHPSHYYTYSGNYFINIKDGDHTLSMLTNAEQKYPVLLRVIKKRFKTSLGKVNDLQPMVFQANRTVEVSGKGISYYELIHGRPLQLNLDGPKTLRILSRLLFDSEMGTEESFRIRVKSGKKVLGTYYLSTERSSDSRVMDQPDKVPGKWRTCEVTIPSGKQVISVEIVEKGRSILTRFQEYK
;
A
#
# COMPACT_ATOMS: atom_id res chain seq x y z
N MET A 1 19.11 -16.21 23.57
CA MET A 1 17.72 -16.50 23.19
C MET A 1 17.31 -15.41 22.22
N ARG A 2 17.06 -15.73 20.94
CA ARG A 2 16.52 -14.74 20.00
C ARG A 2 15.02 -14.69 20.23
N ASP A 3 14.54 -13.50 20.54
CA ASP A 3 13.12 -13.24 20.72
C ASP A 3 12.49 -13.22 19.31
N ASP A 4 12.23 -14.41 18.76
CA ASP A 4 11.84 -14.62 17.34
C ASP A 4 10.35 -14.32 17.10
N SER A 5 9.78 -13.36 17.83
CA SER A 5 8.40 -12.93 17.69
C SER A 5 8.31 -11.59 16.94
N LEU A 6 7.45 -11.52 15.93
CA LEU A 6 7.09 -10.26 15.27
C LEU A 6 5.77 -9.76 15.84
N ILE A 7 5.80 -8.57 16.44
CA ILE A 7 4.64 -7.97 17.11
C ILE A 7 4.16 -6.76 16.30
N TYR A 8 2.86 -6.70 16.06
CA TYR A 8 2.19 -5.59 15.37
C TYR A 8 1.08 -5.02 16.24
N GLN A 9 1.07 -3.70 16.40
CA GLN A 9 -0.07 -2.96 16.94
C GLN A 9 -1.03 -2.60 15.81
N VAL A 10 -2.28 -3.00 15.91
CA VAL A 10 -3.31 -2.81 14.89
C VAL A 10 -4.56 -2.25 15.51
N ASN A 11 -4.92 -1.04 15.10
CA ASN A 11 -6.24 -0.49 15.36
C ASN A 11 -7.24 -1.06 14.34
N GLY A 12 -8.31 -1.69 14.82
CA GLY A 12 -9.43 -2.14 14.00
C GLY A 12 -10.61 -1.16 13.98
N PRO A 13 -11.72 -1.50 13.31
CA PRO A 13 -11.94 -2.76 12.61
C PRO A 13 -11.05 -2.85 11.37
N ALA A 14 -10.41 -4.00 11.16
CA ALA A 14 -9.52 -4.22 10.02
C ALA A 14 -9.61 -5.65 9.50
N ARG A 15 -9.44 -5.86 8.19
CA ARG A 15 -9.12 -7.18 7.66
C ARG A 15 -7.63 -7.25 7.41
N ILE A 16 -6.91 -8.11 8.11
CA ILE A 16 -5.47 -8.28 7.92
C ILE A 16 -5.23 -9.43 6.94
N GLU A 17 -4.42 -9.20 5.92
CA GLU A 17 -3.86 -10.22 5.05
C GLU A 17 -2.40 -10.47 5.45
N LEU A 18 -2.09 -11.71 5.78
CA LEU A 18 -0.73 -12.20 5.97
C LEU A 18 -0.29 -12.86 4.68
N ILE A 19 0.80 -12.40 4.10
CA ILE A 19 1.42 -12.98 2.91
C ILE A 19 2.75 -13.55 3.33
N THR A 20 2.87 -14.87 3.27
CA THR A 20 4.06 -15.60 3.70
C THR A 20 4.73 -16.35 2.57
N ARG A 21 6.06 -16.49 2.66
CA ARG A 21 6.85 -17.33 1.75
C ARG A 21 7.94 -18.05 2.53
N TYR A 22 8.33 -19.23 2.07
CA TYR A 22 9.42 -20.00 2.65
C TYR A 22 10.59 -20.10 1.67
N PRO A 23 11.82 -19.84 2.12
CA PRO A 23 13.00 -19.96 1.27
C PRO A 23 13.45 -21.42 1.12
N SER A 24 14.13 -21.69 0.00
CA SER A 24 14.89 -22.92 -0.22
C SER A 24 16.18 -22.58 -0.98
N PRO A 25 17.36 -23.04 -0.52
CA PRO A 25 18.66 -22.75 -1.13
C PRO A 25 18.85 -23.47 -2.47
N GLU A 26 18.03 -24.48 -2.76
CA GLU A 26 18.13 -25.27 -3.99
C GLU A 26 16.78 -25.33 -4.71
N LYS A 27 16.86 -25.42 -6.05
CA LYS A 27 15.72 -25.68 -6.92
C LYS A 27 15.19 -27.08 -6.64
N SER A 28 14.18 -27.17 -5.79
CA SER A 28 13.44 -28.39 -5.58
C SER A 28 12.12 -28.38 -6.37
N LYS A 29 11.81 -29.51 -7.02
CA LYS A 29 10.46 -29.77 -7.53
C LYS A 29 9.46 -30.12 -6.41
N LYS A 30 9.97 -30.43 -5.21
CA LYS A 30 9.14 -30.79 -4.04
C LYS A 30 8.56 -29.54 -3.40
N SER A 31 7.31 -29.64 -2.98
CA SER A 31 6.67 -28.60 -2.16
C SER A 31 7.36 -28.50 -0.81
N GLN A 32 7.60 -27.27 -0.36
CA GLN A 32 8.11 -26.96 0.96
C GLN A 32 6.93 -26.78 1.91
N SER A 33 6.95 -27.50 3.02
CA SER A 33 6.01 -27.29 4.12
C SER A 33 6.60 -26.29 5.10
N PHE A 34 5.76 -25.39 5.58
CA PHE A 34 6.12 -24.44 6.63
C PHE A 34 4.87 -23.98 7.36
N SER A 35 5.07 -23.38 8.53
CA SER A 35 4.05 -23.06 9.50
C SER A 35 4.52 -21.93 10.41
N TYR A 36 3.55 -21.24 10.98
CA TYR A 36 3.75 -20.19 11.96
C TYR A 36 2.51 -20.08 12.83
N GLN A 37 2.65 -19.46 13.99
CA GLN A 37 1.55 -19.21 14.91
C GLN A 37 1.22 -17.72 14.89
N LEU A 38 -0.07 -17.42 14.96
CA LEU A 38 -0.60 -16.09 15.15
C LEU A 38 -1.31 -16.05 16.50
N VAL A 39 -0.94 -15.10 17.36
CA VAL A 39 -1.62 -14.80 18.61
C VAL A 39 -2.24 -13.41 18.49
N VAL A 40 -3.52 -13.29 18.82
CA VAL A 40 -4.24 -12.00 18.88
C VAL A 40 -4.56 -11.72 20.33
N ASP A 41 -4.15 -10.56 20.86
CA ASP A 41 -4.45 -10.10 22.23
C ASP A 41 -4.12 -11.11 23.35
N ASN A 42 -3.08 -11.93 23.16
CA ASN A 42 -2.69 -13.02 24.05
C ASN A 42 -3.75 -14.14 24.21
N GLU A 43 -4.67 -14.26 23.26
CA GLU A 43 -5.58 -15.42 23.15
C GLU A 43 -4.85 -16.68 22.66
N GLU A 44 -5.58 -17.78 22.53
CA GLU A 44 -5.02 -19.06 22.06
C GLU A 44 -4.36 -18.92 20.68
N PRO A 45 -3.15 -19.50 20.48
CA PRO A 45 -2.44 -19.41 19.21
C PRO A 45 -3.17 -20.10 18.06
N ILE A 46 -3.31 -19.39 16.95
CA ILE A 46 -3.79 -19.92 15.67
C ILE A 46 -2.59 -20.49 14.91
N ILE A 47 -2.55 -21.81 14.73
CA ILE A 47 -1.50 -22.48 13.95
C ILE A 47 -1.86 -22.45 12.45
N ILE A 48 -1.02 -21.79 11.65
CA ILE A 48 -1.23 -21.66 10.21
C ILE A 48 -0.20 -22.51 9.48
N ASN A 49 -0.69 -23.45 8.65
CA ASN A 49 0.12 -24.41 7.92
C ASN A 49 0.03 -24.17 6.41
N HIS A 50 1.18 -24.26 5.73
CA HIS A 50 1.29 -24.07 4.30
C HIS A 50 2.19 -25.14 3.67
N ARG A 51 1.88 -25.52 2.42
CA ARG A 51 2.70 -26.42 1.62
C ARG A 51 2.67 -26.01 0.16
N TYR A 52 3.77 -25.41 -0.33
CA TYR A 52 3.81 -24.83 -1.67
C TYR A 52 5.11 -25.18 -2.43
N LYS A 53 5.02 -25.24 -3.76
CA LYS A 53 6.19 -25.37 -4.64
C LYS A 53 6.99 -24.07 -4.68
N LEU A 54 8.24 -24.15 -5.12
CA LEU A 54 9.08 -22.98 -5.38
C LEU A 54 8.60 -22.22 -6.62
N HIS A 55 8.60 -20.89 -6.54
CA HIS A 55 8.30 -19.99 -7.65
C HIS A 55 9.59 -19.69 -8.42
N LYS A 56 9.67 -20.14 -9.67
CA LYS A 56 10.93 -20.10 -10.45
C LYS A 56 11.51 -18.69 -10.65
N SER A 57 10.68 -17.66 -10.70
CA SER A 57 11.11 -16.27 -10.91
C SER A 57 11.26 -15.43 -9.63
N ILE A 58 10.90 -15.96 -8.45
CA ILE A 58 10.99 -15.20 -7.20
C ILE A 58 12.15 -15.76 -6.38
N ARG A 59 13.22 -14.97 -6.29
CA ARG A 59 14.49 -15.31 -5.66
C ARG A 59 14.99 -14.17 -4.78
N SER A 60 15.86 -14.49 -3.83
CA SER A 60 16.53 -13.47 -3.04
C SER A 60 17.46 -12.62 -3.92
N VAL A 61 17.41 -11.31 -3.77
CA VAL A 61 18.36 -10.40 -4.44
C VAL A 61 19.77 -10.57 -3.85
N GLN A 62 19.86 -10.71 -2.52
CA GLN A 62 21.11 -10.87 -1.80
C GLN A 62 21.71 -12.28 -1.94
N HIS A 63 20.86 -13.29 -2.13
CA HIS A 63 21.28 -14.68 -2.32
C HIS A 63 20.60 -15.30 -3.54
N PRO A 64 21.07 -15.04 -4.78
CA PRO A 64 20.36 -15.40 -6.02
C PRO A 64 20.02 -16.88 -6.21
N SER A 65 20.72 -17.77 -5.50
CA SER A 65 20.44 -19.22 -5.47
C SER A 65 19.26 -19.61 -4.58
N HIS A 66 18.77 -18.70 -3.73
CA HIS A 66 17.63 -18.95 -2.84
C HIS A 66 16.33 -18.56 -3.52
N TYR A 67 15.47 -19.57 -3.67
CA TYR A 67 14.13 -19.43 -4.25
C TYR A 67 13.10 -19.35 -3.15
N TYR A 68 11.99 -18.67 -3.42
CA TYR A 68 10.87 -18.60 -2.50
C TYR A 68 9.70 -19.44 -3.01
N THR A 69 8.91 -20.01 -2.09
CA THR A 69 7.64 -20.65 -2.44
C THR A 69 6.67 -19.68 -3.11
N TYR A 70 5.61 -20.20 -3.74
CA TYR A 70 4.37 -19.44 -3.90
C TYR A 70 3.90 -18.86 -2.56
N SER A 71 3.14 -17.77 -2.61
CA SER A 71 2.67 -17.10 -1.39
C SER A 71 1.61 -17.93 -0.68
N GLY A 72 1.81 -18.15 0.62
CA GLY A 72 0.75 -18.59 1.53
C GLY A 72 0.04 -17.37 2.08
N ASN A 73 -1.24 -17.24 1.77
CA ASN A 73 -2.04 -16.11 2.22
C ASN A 73 -3.00 -16.56 3.32
N TYR A 74 -3.08 -15.79 4.41
CA TYR A 74 -4.04 -15.99 5.48
C TYR A 74 -4.75 -14.67 5.78
N PHE A 75 -6.03 -14.73 6.15
CA PHE A 75 -6.83 -13.55 6.46
C PHE A 75 -7.43 -13.65 7.84
N ILE A 76 -7.36 -12.56 8.61
CA ILE A 76 -8.04 -12.44 9.89
C ILE A 76 -8.80 -11.12 9.96
N ASN A 77 -9.98 -11.14 10.56
CA ASN A 77 -10.75 -9.94 10.85
C ASN A 77 -10.45 -9.52 12.29
N ILE A 78 -10.02 -8.27 12.43
CA ILE A 78 -9.77 -7.61 13.70
C ILE A 78 -10.98 -6.73 14.00
N LYS A 79 -11.50 -6.86 15.22
CA LYS A 79 -12.67 -6.12 15.71
C LYS A 79 -12.32 -4.64 15.91
N ASP A 80 -13.31 -3.84 16.26
CA ASP A 80 -13.07 -2.44 16.65
C ASP A 80 -12.25 -2.38 17.94
N GLY A 81 -11.32 -1.44 18.02
CA GLY A 81 -10.39 -1.30 19.14
C GLY A 81 -8.91 -1.47 18.77
N ASP A 82 -8.05 -1.38 19.77
CA ASP A 82 -6.61 -1.59 19.64
C ASP A 82 -6.27 -3.05 19.95
N HIS A 83 -5.53 -3.67 19.04
CA HIS A 83 -5.19 -5.09 19.11
C HIS A 83 -3.70 -5.33 18.90
N THR A 84 -3.18 -6.37 19.53
CA THR A 84 -1.82 -6.86 19.33
C THR A 84 -1.84 -8.17 18.53
N LEU A 85 -1.09 -8.21 17.43
CA LEU A 85 -0.82 -9.46 16.70
C LEU A 85 0.62 -9.88 16.91
N SER A 86 0.83 -11.06 17.47
CA SER A 86 2.15 -11.66 17.64
C SER A 86 2.30 -12.87 16.72
N MET A 87 3.38 -12.88 15.95
CA MET A 87 3.69 -13.95 15.00
C MET A 87 4.92 -14.71 15.48
N LEU A 88 4.79 -16.03 15.60
CA LEU A 88 5.84 -16.91 16.10
C LEU A 88 6.15 -17.94 15.02
N THR A 89 7.44 -18.16 14.77
CA THR A 89 7.85 -19.26 13.89
C THR A 89 8.07 -20.52 14.71
N ASN A 90 7.74 -21.68 14.12
CA ASN A 90 8.02 -22.96 14.78
C ASN A 90 9.54 -23.21 14.80
N ALA A 91 10.09 -23.50 15.97
CA ALA A 91 11.53 -23.65 16.20
C ALA A 91 12.19 -24.79 15.38
N GLU A 92 11.40 -25.76 14.93
CA GLU A 92 11.88 -26.91 14.15
C GLU A 92 12.09 -26.60 12.65
N GLN A 93 11.76 -25.39 12.20
CA GLN A 93 11.89 -25.03 10.78
C GLN A 93 13.33 -24.63 10.45
N LYS A 94 13.85 -25.22 9.36
CA LYS A 94 15.22 -24.99 8.89
C LYS A 94 15.52 -23.52 8.52
N TYR A 95 14.52 -22.77 8.07
CA TYR A 95 14.68 -21.39 7.62
C TYR A 95 13.58 -20.48 8.19
N PRO A 96 13.80 -19.16 8.27
CA PRO A 96 12.77 -18.22 8.68
C PRO A 96 11.65 -18.13 7.62
N VAL A 97 10.41 -17.99 8.10
CA VAL A 97 9.25 -17.65 7.25
C VAL A 97 9.29 -16.16 6.96
N LEU A 98 9.28 -15.78 5.68
CA LEU A 98 9.16 -14.39 5.29
C LEU A 98 7.71 -13.98 5.41
N LEU A 99 7.42 -12.91 6.15
CA LEU A 99 6.08 -12.41 6.40
C LEU A 99 5.93 -10.99 5.87
N ARG A 100 4.81 -10.73 5.21
CA ARG A 100 4.30 -9.39 4.94
C ARG A 100 2.89 -9.28 5.51
N VAL A 101 2.65 -8.24 6.31
CA VAL A 101 1.34 -7.92 6.87
C VAL A 101 0.71 -6.78 6.07
N ILE A 102 -0.53 -6.94 5.63
CA ILE A 102 -1.28 -5.92 4.88
C ILE A 102 -2.63 -5.71 5.56
N LYS A 103 -2.88 -4.49 6.03
CA LYS A 103 -4.23 -4.07 6.42
C LYS A 103 -5.07 -3.85 5.15
N LYS A 104 -6.00 -4.77 4.88
CA LYS A 104 -7.07 -4.61 3.90
C LYS A 104 -8.24 -3.90 4.53
N ARG A 105 -8.94 -3.12 3.71
CA ARG A 105 -10.29 -2.68 4.06
C ARG A 105 -11.23 -3.87 3.96
N PHE A 106 -12.22 -3.90 4.85
CA PHE A 106 -13.41 -4.67 4.57
C PHE A 106 -13.92 -4.23 3.20
N LYS A 107 -14.33 -5.19 2.36
CA LYS A 107 -15.11 -4.87 1.17
C LYS A 107 -16.50 -4.44 1.65
N THR A 108 -16.61 -3.28 2.29
CA THR A 108 -17.87 -2.56 2.27
C THR A 108 -18.09 -2.19 0.81
N SER A 109 -19.30 -2.40 0.30
CA SER A 109 -19.72 -1.64 -0.87
C SER A 109 -19.46 -0.20 -0.49
N LEU A 110 -18.46 0.43 -1.12
CA LEU A 110 -18.31 1.87 -1.01
C LEU A 110 -19.70 2.40 -1.33
N GLY A 111 -20.27 3.20 -0.45
CA GLY A 111 -21.52 3.88 -0.75
C GLY A 111 -21.35 4.74 -2.01
N LYS A 112 -22.24 5.72 -2.22
CA LYS A 112 -22.03 6.67 -3.32
C LYS A 112 -20.64 7.33 -3.20
N VAL A 113 -19.74 7.01 -4.13
CA VAL A 113 -18.42 7.62 -4.26
C VAL A 113 -18.57 8.86 -5.12
N ASN A 114 -18.14 10.01 -4.63
CA ASN A 114 -18.13 11.25 -5.41
C ASN A 114 -16.68 11.58 -5.78
N ASP A 115 -16.39 11.80 -7.06
CA ASP A 115 -15.13 12.39 -7.48
C ASP A 115 -15.08 13.86 -7.05
N LEU A 116 -13.90 14.32 -6.66
CA LEU A 116 -13.67 15.68 -6.16
C LEU A 116 -12.69 16.43 -7.05
N GLN A 117 -12.99 17.69 -7.28
CA GLN A 117 -12.09 18.66 -7.87
C GLN A 117 -11.46 19.53 -6.77
N PRO A 118 -10.12 19.68 -6.74
CA PRO A 118 -9.48 20.64 -5.86
C PRO A 118 -9.88 22.08 -6.22
N MET A 119 -10.10 22.90 -5.20
CA MET A 119 -10.33 24.34 -5.35
C MET A 119 -9.06 25.11 -5.74
N VAL A 120 -7.89 24.56 -5.36
CA VAL A 120 -6.58 25.12 -5.71
C VAL A 120 -5.79 24.00 -6.37
N PHE A 121 -5.45 24.20 -7.65
CA PHE A 121 -4.58 23.33 -8.44
C PHE A 121 -3.88 24.14 -9.53
N GLN A 122 -2.73 23.64 -9.98
CA GLN A 122 -1.91 24.35 -10.97
C GLN A 122 -2.13 23.83 -12.39
N ALA A 123 -2.21 22.51 -12.54
CA ALA A 123 -2.38 21.87 -13.84
C ALA A 123 -3.23 20.60 -13.71
N ASN A 124 -3.99 20.32 -14.75
CA ASN A 124 -4.57 19.01 -15.01
C ASN A 124 -3.77 18.31 -16.10
N ARG A 125 -3.68 16.99 -16.02
CA ARG A 125 -2.99 16.13 -16.99
C ARG A 125 -3.91 14.97 -17.35
N THR A 126 -3.86 14.55 -18.60
CA THR A 126 -4.66 13.40 -19.06
C THR A 126 -3.76 12.17 -19.15
N VAL A 127 -4.08 11.15 -18.38
CA VAL A 127 -3.45 9.83 -18.47
C VAL A 127 -4.34 8.94 -19.31
N GLU A 128 -3.82 8.44 -20.42
CA GLU A 128 -4.49 7.40 -21.19
C GLU A 128 -4.22 6.05 -20.56
N VAL A 129 -5.30 5.30 -20.29
CA VAL A 129 -5.26 3.94 -19.77
C VAL A 129 -6.18 3.09 -20.61
N SER A 130 -5.64 2.08 -21.30
CA SER A 130 -6.42 1.17 -22.15
C SER A 130 -7.34 1.91 -23.15
N GLY A 131 -6.82 2.97 -23.78
CA GLY A 131 -7.56 3.79 -24.75
C GLY A 131 -8.56 4.78 -24.15
N LYS A 132 -8.65 4.90 -22.82
CA LYS A 132 -9.50 5.90 -22.14
C LYS A 132 -8.64 6.99 -21.50
N GLY A 133 -8.97 8.25 -21.81
CA GLY A 133 -8.37 9.41 -21.15
C GLY A 133 -8.97 9.64 -19.77
N ILE A 134 -8.11 9.74 -18.75
CA ILE A 134 -8.49 10.01 -17.37
C ILE A 134 -7.76 11.27 -16.90
N SER A 135 -8.51 12.27 -16.43
CA SER A 135 -7.92 13.52 -15.93
C SER A 135 -7.42 13.37 -14.49
N TYR A 136 -6.22 13.89 -14.23
CA TYR A 136 -5.58 13.97 -12.92
C TYR A 136 -5.11 15.40 -12.67
N TYR A 137 -4.93 15.76 -11.40
CA TYR A 137 -4.33 17.02 -10.97
C TYR A 137 -2.86 16.80 -10.62
N GLU A 138 -1.99 17.60 -11.21
CA GLU A 138 -0.56 17.54 -10.95
C GLU A 138 -0.25 18.13 -9.56
N LEU A 139 0.51 17.38 -8.77
CA LEU A 139 0.98 17.78 -7.45
C LEU A 139 2.51 17.75 -7.43
N ILE A 140 3.09 18.93 -7.20
CA ILE A 140 4.54 19.13 -7.09
C ILE A 140 4.90 19.76 -5.75
N HIS A 141 6.15 19.57 -5.34
CA HIS A 141 6.63 20.08 -4.05
C HIS A 141 6.45 21.60 -3.93
N GLY A 142 5.99 22.04 -2.76
CA GLY A 142 5.73 23.47 -2.48
C GLY A 142 4.48 24.05 -3.13
N ARG A 143 3.73 23.27 -3.92
CA ARG A 143 2.46 23.68 -4.54
C ARG A 143 1.33 22.73 -4.13
N PRO A 144 0.78 22.88 -2.91
CA PRO A 144 -0.25 21.98 -2.43
C PRO A 144 -1.54 22.12 -3.22
N LEU A 145 -2.30 21.03 -3.28
CA LEU A 145 -3.69 21.02 -3.72
C LEU A 145 -4.59 21.25 -2.51
N GLN A 146 -5.71 21.94 -2.71
CA GLN A 146 -6.70 22.18 -1.64
C GLN A 146 -8.07 21.66 -2.01
N LEU A 147 -8.75 21.02 -1.06
CA LEU A 147 -10.10 20.45 -1.20
C LEU A 147 -11.01 21.04 -0.11
N ASN A 148 -12.26 21.35 -0.44
CA ASN A 148 -13.29 21.65 0.55
C ASN A 148 -14.04 20.36 0.87
N LEU A 149 -14.06 19.93 2.14
CA LEU A 149 -14.76 18.72 2.55
C LEU A 149 -15.59 19.00 3.80
N ASP A 150 -16.78 18.43 3.85
CA ASP A 150 -17.65 18.45 5.02
C ASP A 150 -17.74 17.03 5.57
N GLY A 151 -17.07 16.77 6.69
CA GLY A 151 -17.01 15.46 7.32
C GLY A 151 -18.21 15.17 8.23
N PRO A 152 -18.32 13.95 8.78
CA PRO A 152 -17.33 12.87 8.72
C PRO A 152 -17.42 12.10 7.40
N LYS A 153 -16.28 11.98 6.72
CA LYS A 153 -16.13 11.26 5.44
C LYS A 153 -14.74 10.67 5.32
N THR A 154 -14.58 9.73 4.41
CA THR A 154 -13.26 9.24 3.99
C THR A 154 -12.86 9.91 2.68
N LEU A 155 -11.72 10.61 2.69
CA LEU A 155 -11.05 11.10 1.48
C LEU A 155 -10.11 10.01 0.95
N ARG A 156 -10.37 9.52 -0.26
CA ARG A 156 -9.46 8.68 -1.03
C ARG A 156 -8.67 9.50 -2.02
N ILE A 157 -7.36 9.34 -1.99
CA ILE A 157 -6.41 9.97 -2.90
C ILE A 157 -5.81 8.87 -3.77
N LEU A 158 -6.15 8.88 -5.05
CA LEU A 158 -5.48 8.07 -6.07
C LEU A 158 -4.27 8.86 -6.55
N SER A 159 -3.14 8.19 -6.72
CA SER A 159 -1.90 8.83 -7.14
C SER A 159 -1.10 7.98 -8.12
N ARG A 160 -0.35 8.65 -8.99
CA ARG A 160 0.64 8.06 -9.91
C ARG A 160 1.88 8.93 -9.91
N LEU A 161 3.05 8.37 -9.62
CA LEU A 161 4.33 9.07 -9.78
C LEU A 161 4.59 9.32 -11.27
N LEU A 162 5.08 10.50 -11.63
CA LEU A 162 5.66 10.74 -12.95
C LEU A 162 7.14 10.36 -12.92
N PHE A 163 7.50 9.29 -13.62
CA PHE A 163 8.89 8.85 -13.71
C PHE A 163 9.64 9.66 -14.76
N ASP A 164 10.74 10.27 -14.32
CA ASP A 164 11.76 10.85 -15.20
C ASP A 164 12.67 9.78 -15.78
N SER A 165 13.43 10.10 -16.82
CA SER A 165 14.39 9.19 -17.45
C SER A 165 15.48 8.71 -16.47
N GLU A 166 15.87 9.56 -15.52
CA GLU A 166 16.92 9.28 -14.52
C GLU A 166 16.44 8.40 -13.35
N MET A 167 15.12 8.22 -13.20
CA MET A 167 14.55 7.43 -12.10
C MET A 167 14.67 5.92 -12.33
N GLY A 168 14.76 5.17 -11.23
CA GLY A 168 14.84 3.71 -11.25
C GLY A 168 13.58 3.01 -11.79
N THR A 169 13.59 1.69 -11.72
CA THR A 169 12.43 0.85 -12.08
C THR A 169 11.32 0.90 -11.01
N GLU A 170 11.69 1.17 -9.75
CA GLU A 170 10.80 1.36 -8.61
C GLU A 170 11.22 2.61 -7.84
N GLU A 171 10.24 3.40 -7.41
CA GLU A 171 10.44 4.66 -6.70
C GLU A 171 9.42 4.83 -5.58
N SER A 172 9.80 5.57 -4.54
CA SER A 172 8.93 5.84 -3.38
C SER A 172 8.67 7.33 -3.17
N PHE A 173 7.45 7.70 -2.81
CA PHE A 173 7.08 9.09 -2.53
C PHE A 173 6.11 9.15 -1.36
N ARG A 174 5.96 10.33 -0.78
CA ARG A 174 5.07 10.59 0.35
C ARG A 174 4.07 11.66 0.02
N ILE A 175 2.81 11.36 0.34
CA ILE A 175 1.72 12.33 0.35
C ILE A 175 1.46 12.71 1.80
N ARG A 176 1.54 14.00 2.12
CA ARG A 176 1.10 14.52 3.41
C ARG A 176 -0.24 15.24 3.24
N VAL A 177 -1.15 14.97 4.17
CA VAL A 177 -2.50 15.53 4.18
C VAL A 177 -2.68 16.32 5.47
N LYS A 178 -3.17 17.56 5.36
CA LYS A 178 -3.35 18.49 6.46
C LYS A 178 -4.75 19.08 6.48
N SER A 179 -5.26 19.39 7.66
CA SER A 179 -6.34 20.37 7.84
C SER A 179 -5.77 21.58 8.59
N GLY A 180 -5.67 22.72 7.90
CA GLY A 180 -4.93 23.88 8.39
C GLY A 180 -3.48 23.51 8.77
N LYS A 181 -3.11 23.74 10.04
CA LYS A 181 -1.78 23.38 10.57
C LYS A 181 -1.66 21.92 11.04
N LYS A 182 -2.79 21.21 11.21
CA LYS A 182 -2.80 19.83 11.73
C LYS A 182 -2.51 18.85 10.61
N VAL A 183 -1.51 17.99 10.80
CA VAL A 183 -1.27 16.85 9.91
C VAL A 183 -2.29 15.76 10.23
N LEU A 184 -3.10 15.36 9.24
CA LEU A 184 -4.05 14.25 9.35
C LEU A 184 -3.38 12.91 9.04
N GLY A 185 -2.36 12.92 8.18
CA GLY A 185 -1.58 11.73 7.85
C GLY A 185 -0.41 12.03 6.91
N THR A 186 0.61 11.18 6.95
CA THR A 186 1.67 11.11 5.93
C THR A 186 1.76 9.68 5.42
N TYR A 187 1.54 9.49 4.13
CA TYR A 187 1.41 8.18 3.49
C TYR A 187 2.62 7.89 2.64
N TYR A 188 3.28 6.76 2.91
CA TYR A 188 4.46 6.29 2.19
C TYR A 188 4.00 5.33 1.09
N LEU A 189 4.33 5.64 -0.16
CA LEU A 189 3.87 4.91 -1.34
C LEU A 189 5.08 4.52 -2.18
N SER A 190 5.13 3.26 -2.63
CA SER A 190 6.14 2.77 -3.56
C SER A 190 5.46 2.27 -4.82
N THR A 191 6.01 2.60 -5.99
CA THR A 191 5.42 2.24 -7.28
C THR A 191 6.50 1.94 -8.31
N GLU A 192 6.10 1.17 -9.32
CA GLU A 192 6.87 0.93 -10.53
C GLU A 192 6.27 1.74 -11.69
N ARG A 193 7.03 1.88 -12.77
CA ARG A 193 6.55 2.38 -14.06
C ARG A 193 5.36 1.54 -14.55
N SER A 194 4.36 2.17 -15.15
CA SER A 194 3.27 1.48 -15.82
C SER A 194 3.67 1.12 -17.24
N SER A 195 3.38 -0.12 -17.67
CA SER A 195 3.56 -0.55 -19.06
C SER A 195 2.40 -0.15 -19.98
N ASP A 196 1.22 0.12 -19.40
CA ASP A 196 -0.05 0.17 -20.14
C ASP A 196 -0.72 1.55 -20.08
N SER A 197 0.04 2.59 -19.71
CA SER A 197 -0.49 3.95 -19.61
C SER A 197 0.54 5.01 -19.96
N ARG A 198 0.07 6.12 -20.54
CA ARG A 198 0.91 7.26 -20.96
C ARG A 198 0.29 8.58 -20.52
N VAL A 199 1.12 9.59 -20.29
CA VAL A 199 0.68 10.97 -20.06
C VAL A 199 0.59 11.65 -21.42
N MET A 200 -0.59 12.11 -21.83
CA MET A 200 -0.86 12.53 -23.20
C MET A 200 -0.05 13.77 -23.61
N ASP A 201 0.20 14.68 -22.67
CA ASP A 201 0.87 15.97 -22.89
C ASP A 201 2.33 15.99 -22.39
N GLN A 202 2.86 14.85 -21.93
CA GLN A 202 4.24 14.69 -21.45
C GLN A 202 4.80 13.33 -21.89
N PRO A 203 5.12 13.16 -23.19
CA PRO A 203 5.57 11.88 -23.73
C PRO A 203 6.93 11.41 -23.20
N ASP A 204 7.72 12.31 -22.60
CA ASP A 204 8.99 12.03 -21.93
C ASP A 204 8.82 11.42 -20.53
N LYS A 205 7.61 11.51 -19.95
CA LYS A 205 7.29 10.96 -18.63
C LYS A 205 6.55 9.65 -18.74
N VAL A 206 6.92 8.70 -17.88
CA VAL A 206 6.18 7.44 -17.74
C VAL A 206 5.37 7.49 -16.44
N PRO A 207 4.03 7.38 -16.48
CA PRO A 207 3.24 7.34 -15.27
C PRO A 207 3.48 6.02 -14.53
N GLY A 208 3.55 6.07 -13.21
CA GLY A 208 3.59 4.91 -12.35
C GLY A 208 2.27 4.15 -12.35
N LYS A 209 2.32 2.90 -11.88
CA LYS A 209 1.11 2.16 -11.49
C LYS A 209 0.35 2.95 -10.41
N TRP A 210 -0.97 2.95 -10.51
CA TRP A 210 -1.80 3.71 -9.58
C TRP A 210 -1.69 3.16 -8.14
N ARG A 211 -1.62 4.08 -7.19
CA ARG A 211 -1.63 3.82 -5.75
C ARG A 211 -2.75 4.61 -5.09
N THR A 212 -3.17 4.16 -3.92
CA THR A 212 -4.20 4.84 -3.14
C THR A 212 -3.78 5.00 -1.70
N CYS A 213 -4.12 6.13 -1.11
CA CYS A 213 -4.19 6.30 0.34
C CYS A 213 -5.57 6.86 0.71
N GLU A 214 -5.96 6.70 1.98
CA GLU A 214 -7.19 7.33 2.46
C GLU A 214 -7.01 7.94 3.84
N VAL A 215 -7.76 9.01 4.05
CA VAL A 215 -7.71 9.85 5.23
C VAL A 215 -9.14 10.02 5.74
N THR A 216 -9.34 9.79 7.03
CA THR A 216 -10.61 10.14 7.69
C THR A 216 -10.65 11.66 7.89
N ILE A 217 -11.70 12.29 7.37
CA ILE A 217 -11.97 13.71 7.54
C ILE A 217 -12.87 13.88 8.77
N PRO A 218 -12.43 14.64 9.79
CA PRO A 218 -13.26 14.93 10.97
C PRO A 218 -14.56 15.66 10.61
N SER A 219 -15.53 15.59 11.50
CA SER A 219 -16.82 16.28 11.33
C SER A 219 -16.68 17.78 11.08
N GLY A 220 -17.56 18.31 10.23
CA GLY A 220 -17.64 19.72 9.87
C GLY A 220 -16.83 20.10 8.63
N LYS A 221 -16.96 21.37 8.22
CA LYS A 221 -16.29 21.94 7.05
C LYS A 221 -14.79 22.12 7.29
N GLN A 222 -13.98 21.54 6.42
CA GLN A 222 -12.53 21.52 6.51
C GLN A 222 -11.93 21.87 5.14
N VAL A 223 -10.88 22.70 5.13
CA VAL A 223 -10.01 22.87 3.97
C VAL A 223 -8.84 21.91 4.11
N ILE A 224 -8.83 20.88 3.27
CA ILE A 224 -7.81 19.84 3.27
C ILE A 224 -6.72 20.20 2.28
N SER A 225 -5.48 20.29 2.76
CA SER A 225 -4.29 20.49 1.94
C SER A 225 -3.58 19.16 1.71
N VAL A 226 -3.27 18.87 0.44
CA VAL A 226 -2.54 17.68 0.01
C VAL A 226 -1.21 18.13 -0.60
N GLU A 227 -0.10 17.63 -0.07
CA GLU A 227 1.25 17.98 -0.50
C GLU A 227 2.11 16.73 -0.76
N ILE A 228 3.03 16.82 -1.72
CA ILE A 228 4.11 15.84 -1.89
C ILE A 228 5.32 16.29 -1.07
N VAL A 229 5.94 15.36 -0.34
CA VAL A 229 7.06 15.68 0.55
C VAL A 229 8.37 15.81 -0.23
N GLU A 230 8.60 14.96 -1.23
CA GLU A 230 9.83 14.89 -1.99
C GLU A 230 9.98 16.08 -2.93
N LYS A 231 11.15 16.74 -2.89
CA LYS A 231 11.58 17.74 -3.87
C LYS A 231 11.94 17.04 -5.18
N GLY A 232 11.68 17.71 -6.30
CA GLY A 232 12.05 17.21 -7.64
C GLY A 232 11.20 16.04 -8.14
N ARG A 233 10.13 15.65 -7.42
CA ARG A 233 9.16 14.65 -7.88
C ARG A 233 7.82 15.33 -8.21
N SER A 234 7.15 14.83 -9.24
CA SER A 234 5.79 15.19 -9.58
C SER A 234 4.90 13.95 -9.51
N ILE A 235 3.71 14.09 -8.92
CA ILE A 235 2.71 13.02 -8.92
C ILE A 235 1.40 13.54 -9.51
N LEU A 236 0.68 12.67 -10.19
CA LEU A 236 -0.68 12.91 -10.67
C LEU A 236 -1.68 12.38 -9.64
N THR A 237 -2.68 13.18 -9.28
CA THR A 237 -3.64 12.85 -8.22
C THR A 237 -5.09 12.94 -8.68
N ARG A 238 -5.94 12.09 -8.11
CA ARG A 238 -7.40 12.18 -8.18
C ARG A 238 -7.98 11.98 -6.79
N PHE A 239 -9.10 12.63 -6.55
CA PHE A 239 -9.71 12.68 -5.23
C PHE A 239 -11.12 12.13 -5.28
N GLN A 240 -11.46 11.34 -4.29
CA GLN A 240 -12.79 10.76 -4.11
C GLN A 240 -13.19 10.88 -2.66
N GLU A 241 -14.46 11.12 -2.39
CA GLU A 241 -15.03 11.01 -1.05
C GLU A 241 -16.14 9.96 -0.99
N TYR A 242 -16.29 9.36 0.18
CA TYR A 242 -17.41 8.49 0.51
C TYR A 242 -17.60 8.45 2.03
N LYS A 243 -18.73 7.89 2.48
CA LYS A 243 -19.02 7.61 3.89
C LYS A 243 -18.38 6.31 4.33
#